data_AF-A0A0R3KP94-F1
#
_entry.id   AF-A0A0R3KP94-F1
#
_cell.length_a   1.000
_cell.length_b   1.000
_cell.length_c   1.000
_cell.angle_alpha   90.00
_cell.angle_beta   90.00
_cell.angle_gamma   90.00
#
_symmetry.space_group_name_H-M   'P 1'
#
loop_
_entity.id
_entity.type
_entity.pdbx_description
1 polymer ?
#
loop_
_entity_poly.entity_id
_entity_poly.type
_entity_poly.pdbx_seq_one_letter_code
_entity_poly.pdbx_strand_id
1 'polypeptide(L)'
;MRPRQLAPLFKEQEMGGLVYSGKFEEHINELYSPQNINKTAKKFKEYEKKNGAYAFGKFTKFLVPKKENWAGESGSTEGHDKWEKHSGAIPKAIRDKITEVIATNLRSPNPMPLVLKVGENVDGTHDLKVRIFAHNGHMHIGLHMLCPNSSLK
;
A
#
# COMPACT_ATOMS: atom_id res chain seq x y z
N MET A 1 -33.31 14.70 -12.09
CA MET A 1 -32.75 13.39 -11.69
C MET A 1 -31.47 13.64 -10.93
N ARG A 2 -31.36 13.23 -9.65
CA ARG A 2 -30.12 13.38 -8.88
C ARG A 2 -29.15 12.25 -9.27
N PRO A 3 -27.83 12.49 -9.39
CA PRO A 3 -26.88 11.40 -9.57
C PRO A 3 -26.91 10.52 -8.32
N ARG A 4 -27.07 9.20 -8.50
CA ARG A 4 -26.80 8.23 -7.44
C ARG A 4 -25.33 8.38 -7.05
N GLN A 5 -25.07 8.89 -5.85
CA GLN A 5 -23.77 8.71 -5.21
C GLN A 5 -23.58 7.19 -5.05
N LEU A 6 -22.67 6.63 -5.84
CA LEU A 6 -22.10 5.32 -5.55
C LEU A 6 -21.43 5.46 -4.18
N ALA A 7 -21.98 4.77 -3.18
CA ALA A 7 -21.37 4.67 -1.87
C ALA A 7 -19.89 4.26 -2.04
N PRO A 8 -18.97 4.77 -1.21
CA PRO A 8 -17.60 4.28 -1.21
C PRO A 8 -17.64 2.76 -1.04
N LEU A 9 -17.04 2.02 -1.98
CA LEU A 9 -17.01 0.56 -2.01
C LEU A 9 -16.25 -0.05 -0.81
N PHE A 10 -15.79 0.79 0.11
CA PHE A 10 -15.17 0.45 1.37
C PHE A 10 -15.90 1.19 2.49
N LYS A 11 -16.79 0.48 3.20
CA LYS A 11 -17.29 0.95 4.50
C LYS A 11 -16.10 1.09 5.44
N GLU A 12 -15.87 2.29 5.97
CA GLU A 12 -14.84 2.62 6.97
C GLU A 12 -15.13 2.04 8.37
N GLN A 13 -16.04 1.06 8.51
CA GLN A 13 -16.73 0.84 9.78
C GLN A 13 -16.39 -0.47 10.52
N GLU A 14 -15.49 -1.31 10.02
CA GLU A 14 -14.99 -2.46 10.77
C GLU A 14 -13.49 -2.58 10.50
N MET A 15 -12.67 -2.32 11.50
CA MET A 15 -11.34 -2.92 11.78
C MET A 15 -10.62 -2.06 12.82
N GLY A 16 -10.86 -2.35 14.10
CA GLY A 16 -9.95 -1.93 15.16
C GLY A 16 -8.60 -2.64 14.97
N GLY A 17 -7.50 -1.97 15.36
CA GLY A 17 -6.17 -2.60 15.42
C GLY A 17 -5.32 -2.46 14.15
N LEU A 18 -5.11 -1.24 13.66
CA LEU A 18 -4.23 -1.00 12.52
C LEU A 18 -2.77 -0.82 12.96
N VAL A 19 -1.87 -1.58 12.33
CA VAL A 19 -0.41 -1.43 12.53
C VAL A 19 0.16 -0.34 11.62
N TYR A 20 -0.57 0.09 10.57
CA TYR A 20 -0.10 1.08 9.58
C TYR A 20 -1.18 2.03 9.00
N SER A 21 -2.37 2.14 9.59
CA SER A 21 -3.37 3.09 9.09
C SER A 21 -3.06 4.52 9.51
N GLY A 22 -3.51 5.47 8.70
CA GLY A 22 -3.26 6.90 8.89
C GLY A 22 -2.38 7.45 7.77
N LYS A 23 -1.39 8.28 8.13
CA LYS A 23 -0.64 9.09 7.16
C LYS A 23 0.14 8.26 6.15
N PHE A 24 0.62 7.08 6.54
CA PHE A 24 1.36 6.22 5.61
C PHE A 24 0.49 5.76 4.45
N GLU A 25 -0.69 5.18 4.73
CA GLU A 25 -1.63 4.73 3.71
C GLU A 25 -2.03 5.90 2.79
N GLU A 26 -2.33 7.06 3.37
CA GLU A 26 -2.67 8.29 2.63
C GLU A 26 -1.55 8.71 1.67
N HIS A 27 -0.31 8.83 2.15
CA HIS A 27 0.83 9.27 1.34
C HIS A 27 1.18 8.25 0.24
N ILE A 28 1.06 6.96 0.52
CA ILE A 28 1.25 5.93 -0.50
C ILE A 28 0.16 6.05 -1.56
N ASN A 29 -1.10 6.16 -1.17
CA ASN A 29 -2.20 6.29 -2.12
C ASN A 29 -2.10 7.58 -2.93
N GLU A 30 -1.57 8.67 -2.36
CA GLU A 30 -1.27 9.89 -3.11
C GLU A 30 -0.15 9.68 -4.15
N LEU A 31 0.94 9.00 -3.79
CA LEU A 31 2.06 8.70 -4.70
C LEU A 31 1.63 7.81 -5.88
N TYR A 32 0.70 6.88 -5.63
CA TYR A 32 0.16 5.96 -6.63
C TYR A 32 -1.17 6.44 -7.25
N SER A 33 -1.58 7.68 -6.98
CA SER A 33 -2.79 8.28 -7.55
C SER A 33 -2.72 8.44 -9.08
N PRO A 34 -3.85 8.59 -9.78
CA PRO A 34 -3.88 8.86 -11.23
C PRO A 34 -3.01 10.03 -11.66
N GLN A 35 -2.91 11.07 -10.84
CA GLN A 35 -2.15 12.28 -11.14
C GLN A 35 -0.64 12.04 -11.00
N ASN A 36 -0.22 11.17 -10.08
CA ASN A 36 1.18 10.99 -9.71
C ASN A 36 1.83 9.70 -10.24
N ILE A 37 1.05 8.69 -10.64
CA ILE A 37 1.55 7.34 -10.96
C ILE A 37 2.67 7.35 -12.02
N ASN A 38 2.55 8.16 -13.07
CA ASN A 38 3.57 8.27 -14.11
C ASN A 38 4.89 8.85 -13.58
N LYS A 39 4.81 9.86 -12.70
CA LYS A 39 5.99 10.45 -12.05
C LYS A 39 6.63 9.45 -11.08
N THR A 40 5.82 8.71 -10.35
CA THR A 40 6.27 7.64 -9.44
C THR A 40 6.95 6.51 -10.20
N ALA A 41 6.40 6.08 -11.34
CA ALA A 41 7.01 5.08 -12.22
C ALA A 41 8.34 5.55 -12.81
N LYS A 42 8.47 6.82 -13.18
CA LYS A 42 9.75 7.39 -13.61
C LYS A 42 10.80 7.34 -12.51
N LYS A 43 10.45 7.78 -11.29
CA LYS A 43 11.33 7.70 -10.11
C LYS A 43 11.73 6.25 -9.81
N PHE A 44 10.82 5.30 -9.98
CA PHE A 44 11.09 3.87 -9.80
C PHE A 44 12.14 3.38 -10.78
N LYS A 45 12.00 3.68 -12.07
CA LYS A 45 12.99 3.33 -13.10
C LYS A 45 14.37 3.93 -12.80
N GLU A 46 14.42 5.17 -12.33
CA GLU A 46 15.67 5.82 -11.91
C GLU A 46 16.29 5.15 -10.67
N TYR A 47 15.45 4.77 -9.70
CA TYR A 47 15.87 4.04 -8.50
C TYR A 47 16.45 2.66 -8.85
N GLU A 48 15.76 1.87 -9.68
CA GLU A 48 16.21 0.53 -10.07
C GLU A 48 17.54 0.56 -10.82
N LYS A 49 17.74 1.55 -11.72
CA LYS A 49 19.02 1.72 -12.42
C LYS A 49 20.19 1.96 -11.48
N LYS A 50 19.97 2.64 -10.36
CA LYS A 50 21.03 2.99 -9.40
C LYS A 50 21.26 1.92 -8.34
N ASN A 51 20.21 1.21 -7.93
CA ASN A 51 20.23 0.35 -6.73
C ASN A 51 20.00 -1.14 -7.04
N GLY A 52 19.74 -1.50 -8.29
CA GLY A 52 19.38 -2.86 -8.69
C GLY A 52 17.88 -3.13 -8.56
N ALA A 53 17.50 -4.41 -8.63
CA ALA A 53 16.10 -4.82 -8.61
C ALA A 53 15.38 -4.39 -7.33
N TYR A 54 14.12 -3.98 -7.47
CA TYR A 54 13.28 -3.60 -6.34
C TYR A 54 13.15 -4.73 -5.30
N ALA A 55 13.39 -4.38 -4.03
CA ALA A 55 13.09 -5.21 -2.87
C ALA A 55 12.00 -4.55 -2.02
N PHE A 56 11.13 -5.38 -1.42
CA PHE A 56 9.99 -4.93 -0.62
C PHE A 56 10.34 -3.79 0.35
N GLY A 57 9.59 -2.68 0.26
CA GLY A 57 9.73 -1.53 1.17
C GLY A 57 10.90 -0.58 0.91
N LYS A 58 11.93 -0.96 0.15
CA LYS A 58 13.10 -0.08 -0.07
C LYS A 58 12.78 1.17 -0.88
N PHE A 59 12.10 0.99 -2.02
CA PHE A 59 11.64 2.12 -2.83
C PHE A 59 10.63 3.00 -2.08
N THR A 60 9.79 2.40 -1.25
CA THR A 60 8.82 3.14 -0.44
C THR A 60 9.51 4.08 0.55
N LYS A 61 10.58 3.64 1.22
CA LYS A 61 11.42 4.51 2.07
C LYS A 61 12.05 5.66 1.29
N PHE A 62 12.44 5.42 0.04
CA PHE A 62 12.96 6.48 -0.83
C PHE A 62 11.88 7.51 -1.21
N LEU A 63 10.64 7.08 -1.45
CA LEU A 63 9.54 7.98 -1.79
C LEU A 63 8.99 8.76 -0.60
N VAL A 64 9.00 8.16 0.59
CA VAL A 64 8.48 8.76 1.83
C VAL A 64 9.61 8.81 2.87
N PRO A 65 10.58 9.74 2.74
CA PRO A 65 11.76 9.77 3.61
C PRO A 65 11.48 10.38 4.99
N LYS A 66 10.39 11.15 5.13
CA LYS A 66 10.05 11.85 6.38
C LYS A 66 9.32 10.93 7.32
N LYS A 67 9.83 10.75 8.54
CA LYS A 67 9.28 9.85 9.55
C LYS A 67 7.84 10.21 9.94
N GLU A 68 7.50 11.50 9.99
CA GLU A 68 6.14 11.97 10.31
C GLU A 68 5.07 11.46 9.34
N ASN A 69 5.43 11.18 8.08
CA ASN A 69 4.51 10.67 7.07
C ASN A 69 4.25 9.16 7.23
N TRP A 70 4.93 8.51 8.17
CA TRP A 70 4.70 7.12 8.55
C TRP A 70 3.87 6.99 9.83
N ALA A 71 3.51 8.12 10.44
CA ALA A 71 2.77 8.10 11.68
C ALA A 71 1.40 7.45 11.47
N GLY A 72 1.06 6.51 12.35
CA GLY A 72 -0.28 5.94 12.43
C GLY A 72 -1.29 6.94 13.01
N GLU A 73 -2.55 6.56 13.10
CA GLU A 73 -3.63 7.40 13.67
C GLU A 73 -3.32 7.93 15.09
N SER A 74 -2.62 7.16 15.91
CA SER A 74 -2.19 7.57 17.26
C SER A 74 -0.97 8.50 17.27
N GLY A 75 -0.43 8.87 16.11
CA GLY A 75 0.82 9.61 15.96
C GLY A 75 2.08 8.76 16.11
N SER A 76 1.96 7.45 16.37
CA SER A 76 3.10 6.54 16.49
C SER A 76 3.82 6.39 15.15
N THR A 77 5.15 6.56 15.17
CA THR A 77 6.03 6.33 14.01
C THR A 77 6.76 4.99 14.11
N GLU A 78 6.32 4.14 15.03
CA GLU A 78 6.88 2.81 15.23
C GLU A 78 6.75 1.98 13.94
N GLY A 79 7.86 1.37 13.52
CA GLY A 79 7.90 0.57 12.30
C GLY A 79 8.53 1.25 11.08
N HIS A 80 8.72 2.57 11.07
CA HIS A 80 9.44 3.29 9.99
C HIS A 80 10.84 2.70 9.74
N ASP A 81 11.70 2.77 10.78
CA ASP A 81 13.10 2.35 10.70
C ASP A 81 13.20 0.83 10.51
N LYS A 82 12.20 0.13 11.03
CA LYS A 82 12.13 -1.32 11.13
C LYS A 82 11.21 -1.94 10.07
N TRP A 83 10.82 -1.26 9.00
CA TRP A 83 9.88 -1.84 8.01
C TRP A 83 10.37 -3.19 7.47
N GLU A 84 11.66 -3.39 7.21
CA GLU A 84 12.20 -4.70 6.82
C GLU A 84 12.15 -5.75 7.97
N LYS A 85 12.22 -5.31 9.23
CA LYS A 85 12.11 -6.14 10.44
C LYS A 85 10.65 -6.47 10.83
N HIS A 86 9.71 -5.53 10.75
CA HIS A 86 8.28 -5.75 11.05
C HIS A 86 7.51 -6.31 9.85
N SER A 87 7.88 -5.97 8.62
CA SER A 87 7.47 -6.79 7.46
C SER A 87 8.13 -8.16 7.46
N GLY A 88 9.15 -8.40 8.28
CA GLY A 88 9.62 -9.75 8.60
C GLY A 88 8.52 -10.62 9.20
N ALA A 89 7.52 -10.02 9.89
CA ALA A 89 6.31 -10.71 10.33
C ALA A 89 5.33 -10.95 9.18
N ILE A 90 5.36 -10.12 8.12
CA ILE A 90 4.62 -10.40 6.88
C ILE A 90 5.31 -11.58 6.18
N PRO A 91 4.59 -12.70 5.95
CA PRO A 91 5.12 -13.86 5.28
C PRO A 91 5.85 -13.48 3.99
N LYS A 92 7.02 -14.11 3.74
CA LYS A 92 7.84 -13.84 2.55
C LYS A 92 7.02 -13.90 1.27
N ALA A 93 6.13 -14.90 1.15
CA ALA A 93 5.26 -15.05 -0.01
C ALA A 93 4.37 -13.81 -0.27
N ILE A 94 3.86 -13.16 0.78
CA ILE A 94 3.05 -11.94 0.65
C ILE A 94 3.92 -10.75 0.24
N ARG A 95 5.10 -10.61 0.85
CA ARG A 95 6.06 -9.57 0.47
C ARG A 95 6.48 -9.69 -1.00
N ASP A 96 6.84 -10.89 -1.42
CA ASP A 96 7.23 -11.17 -2.80
C ASP A 96 6.11 -10.82 -3.78
N LYS A 97 4.86 -11.19 -3.45
CA LYS A 97 3.68 -10.87 -4.26
C LYS A 97 3.40 -9.36 -4.35
N ILE A 98 3.51 -8.62 -3.25
CA ILE A 98 3.39 -7.14 -3.28
C ILE A 98 4.49 -6.54 -4.15
N THR A 99 5.73 -7.00 -3.95
CA THR A 99 6.89 -6.54 -4.72
C THR A 99 6.70 -6.78 -6.22
N GLU A 100 6.24 -7.96 -6.59
CA GLU A 100 5.96 -8.34 -7.98
C GLU A 100 4.90 -7.44 -8.60
N VAL A 101 3.76 -7.24 -7.92
CA VAL A 101 2.66 -6.40 -8.44
C VAL A 101 3.11 -4.95 -8.63
N ILE A 102 3.78 -4.37 -7.62
CA ILE A 102 4.25 -2.98 -7.68
C ILE A 102 5.31 -2.81 -8.77
N ALA A 103 6.33 -3.68 -8.80
CA ALA A 103 7.40 -3.58 -9.79
C ALA A 103 6.87 -3.75 -11.22
N THR A 104 5.99 -4.74 -11.44
CA THR A 104 5.39 -4.98 -12.75
C THR A 104 4.59 -3.78 -13.21
N ASN A 105 3.76 -3.21 -12.33
CA ASN A 105 2.98 -2.03 -12.65
C ASN A 105 3.86 -0.81 -12.96
N LEU A 106 4.88 -0.52 -12.14
CA LEU A 106 5.74 0.65 -12.34
C LEU A 106 6.73 0.49 -13.52
N ARG A 107 7.03 -0.73 -13.95
CA ARG A 107 7.80 -1.00 -15.17
C ARG A 107 6.96 -0.85 -16.44
N SER A 108 5.63 -1.01 -16.34
CA SER A 108 4.69 -0.86 -17.46
C SER A 108 4.91 0.46 -18.23
N PRO A 109 4.70 0.49 -19.55
CA PRO A 109 4.64 1.73 -20.31
C PRO A 109 3.47 2.62 -19.88
N ASN A 110 2.36 2.01 -19.42
CA ASN A 110 1.16 2.68 -18.93
C ASN A 110 0.86 2.18 -17.51
N PRO A 111 1.53 2.72 -16.49
CA PRO A 111 1.32 2.27 -15.11
C PRO A 111 -0.08 2.68 -14.64
N MET A 112 -0.78 1.76 -14.00
CA MET A 112 -2.10 2.01 -13.44
C MET A 112 -2.00 2.60 -12.03
N PRO A 113 -2.92 3.49 -11.66
CA PRO A 113 -3.09 3.92 -10.27
C PRO A 113 -3.20 2.72 -9.33
N LEU A 114 -2.67 2.85 -8.11
CA LEU A 114 -2.70 1.80 -7.10
C LEU A 114 -3.23 2.35 -5.77
N VAL A 115 -4.03 1.54 -5.09
CA VAL A 115 -4.53 1.82 -3.74
C VAL A 115 -4.09 0.69 -2.82
N LEU A 116 -3.36 1.02 -1.77
CA LEU A 116 -3.05 0.13 -0.66
C LEU A 116 -4.09 0.36 0.44
N LYS A 117 -4.58 -0.75 0.98
CA LYS A 117 -5.37 -0.76 2.21
C LYS A 117 -4.85 -1.84 3.13
N VAL A 118 -4.64 -1.52 4.39
CA VAL A 118 -4.24 -2.48 5.42
C VAL A 118 -5.42 -2.69 6.37
N GLY A 119 -5.70 -3.94 6.74
CA GLY A 119 -6.74 -4.29 7.71
C GLY A 119 -6.32 -5.48 8.56
N GLU A 120 -7.12 -5.82 9.57
CA GLU A 120 -6.96 -7.09 10.27
C GLU A 120 -7.64 -8.23 9.48
N ASN A 121 -7.20 -9.46 9.71
CA ASN A 121 -7.83 -10.66 9.19
C ASN A 121 -8.76 -11.25 10.26
N VAL A 122 -9.77 -12.01 9.86
CA VAL A 122 -10.73 -12.63 10.79
C VAL A 122 -10.17 -13.88 11.45
N ASP A 123 -9.21 -14.52 10.79
CA ASP A 123 -8.37 -15.58 11.35
C ASP A 123 -6.97 -14.99 11.59
N GLY A 124 -6.20 -15.52 12.55
CA GLY A 124 -4.89 -14.98 12.96
C GLY A 124 -3.78 -15.08 11.90
N THR A 125 -4.10 -15.11 10.62
CA THR A 125 -3.17 -15.26 9.50
C THR A 125 -3.02 -13.97 8.70
N HIS A 126 -1.95 -13.88 7.90
CA HIS A 126 -1.81 -12.83 6.91
C HIS A 126 -2.42 -13.26 5.57
N ASP A 127 -3.08 -12.34 4.88
CA ASP A 127 -3.57 -12.54 3.51
C ASP A 127 -3.32 -11.28 2.65
N LEU A 128 -3.24 -11.47 1.34
CA LEU A 128 -3.14 -10.39 0.36
C LEU A 128 -4.10 -10.61 -0.80
N LYS A 129 -5.09 -9.72 -0.87
CA LYS A 129 -6.04 -9.65 -1.97
C LYS A 129 -5.61 -8.57 -2.95
N VAL A 130 -5.31 -9.00 -4.18
CA VAL A 130 -4.99 -8.11 -5.31
C VAL A 130 -6.17 -8.12 -6.26
N ARG A 131 -6.74 -6.94 -6.55
CA ARG A 131 -7.89 -6.83 -7.47
C ARG A 131 -7.75 -5.59 -8.34
N ILE A 132 -8.28 -5.65 -9.56
CA ILE A 132 -8.44 -4.46 -10.40
C ILE A 132 -9.89 -3.98 -10.23
N PHE A 133 -10.09 -2.68 -10.05
CA PHE A 133 -11.41 -2.09 -9.90
C PHE A 133 -11.49 -0.70 -10.54
N ALA A 134 -12.70 -0.32 -10.98
CA ALA A 134 -12.96 1.02 -11.51
C ALA A 134 -13.34 1.96 -10.37
N HIS A 135 -12.72 3.13 -10.31
CA HIS A 135 -13.04 4.18 -9.35
C HIS A 135 -12.76 5.56 -9.95
N ASN A 136 -13.71 6.50 -9.80
CA ASN A 136 -13.63 7.86 -10.31
C ASN A 136 -13.16 7.98 -11.78
N GLY A 137 -13.62 7.08 -12.64
CA GLY A 137 -13.28 7.06 -14.07
C GLY A 137 -11.91 6.45 -14.41
N HIS A 138 -11.18 5.93 -13.43
CA HIS A 138 -9.89 5.27 -13.63
C HIS A 138 -9.94 3.80 -13.20
N MET A 139 -9.10 2.98 -13.83
CA MET A 139 -8.84 1.62 -13.36
C MET A 139 -7.72 1.66 -12.31
N HIS A 140 -7.95 1.06 -11.16
CA HIS A 140 -7.01 0.99 -10.06
C HIS A 140 -6.60 -0.46 -9.78
N ILE A 141 -5.35 -0.66 -9.37
CA ILE A 141 -4.91 -1.88 -8.69
C ILE A 141 -5.17 -1.68 -7.20
N GLY A 142 -5.99 -2.53 -6.59
CA GLY A 142 -6.19 -2.60 -5.15
C GLY A 142 -5.27 -3.65 -4.54
N LEU A 143 -4.45 -3.24 -3.58
CA LEU A 143 -3.71 -4.12 -2.67
C LEU A 143 -4.39 -4.06 -1.31
N HIS A 144 -5.14 -5.10 -0.94
CA HIS A 144 -5.72 -5.22 0.39
C HIS A 144 -4.92 -6.24 1.20
N MET A 145 -4.10 -5.75 2.12
CA MET A 145 -3.28 -6.57 3.01
C MET A 145 -4.02 -6.77 4.33
N LEU A 146 -4.28 -8.04 4.67
CA LEU A 146 -4.91 -8.43 5.92
C LEU A 146 -3.82 -8.98 6.85
N CYS A 147 -3.68 -8.40 8.03
CA CYS A 147 -2.73 -8.81 9.07
C CYS A 147 -3.46 -9.60 10.17
N PRO A 148 -2.78 -10.49 10.92
CA PRO A 148 -3.39 -11.22 12.03
C PRO A 148 -4.14 -10.31 12.99
N ASN A 149 -5.35 -10.72 13.38
CA ASN A 149 -6.14 -9.98 14.35
C ASN A 149 -5.40 -9.87 15.69
N SER A 150 -5.18 -8.64 16.14
CA SER A 150 -4.49 -8.39 17.41
C SER A 150 -5.27 -8.83 18.64
N SER A 151 -6.59 -9.00 18.50
CA SER A 151 -7.53 -9.42 19.54
C SER A 151 -7.69 -10.94 19.67
N LEU A 152 -7.16 -11.73 18.73
CA LEU A 152 -7.19 -13.20 18.75
C LEU A 152 -5.93 -13.82 19.40
N LYS A 153 -5.22 -13.05 20.23
CA LYS A 153 -4.05 -13.51 20.98
C LYS A 153 -4.41 -14.55 22.03
#